data_AF-B7UB88-F1
#
_entry.id   AF-B7UB88-F1
#
_cell.length_a   1.000
_cell.length_b   1.000
_cell.length_c   1.000
_cell.angle_alpha   90.00
_cell.angle_beta   90.00
_cell.angle_gamma   90.00
#
_symmetry.space_group_name_H-M   'P 1'
#
loop_
_entity.id
_entity.type
_entity.pdbx_description
1 polymer ?
#
loop_
_entity_poly.entity_id
_entity_poly.type
_entity_poly.pdbx_seq_one_letter_code
_entity_poly.pdbx_strand_id
1 'polypeptide(L)' 'MRILYLLFSVLFLVLQVSPGLSLPQRDMFLCRKGSCHFGRCPIHLIRVGSCFGFRSCCKSPWDV' A
#
# COMPACT_ATOMS: atom_id res chain seq x y z
N MET A 1 35.32 12.72 14.63
CA MET A 1 34.25 13.57 14.06
C MET A 1 33.67 13.09 12.70
N ARG A 2 33.95 11.87 12.22
CA ARG A 2 33.39 11.34 10.95
C ARG A 2 32.35 10.23 11.11
N ILE A 3 32.40 9.51 12.22
CA ILE A 3 31.54 8.36 12.53
C ILE A 3 30.05 8.72 12.59
N LEU A 4 29.71 9.92 13.10
CA LEU A 4 28.32 10.37 13.18
C LEU A 4 27.67 10.45 11.79
N TYR A 5 28.42 10.93 10.79
CA TYR A 5 27.95 11.04 9.40
C TYR A 5 27.80 9.68 8.73
N LEU A 6 28.68 8.73 9.04
CA LEU A 6 28.59 7.35 8.55
C LEU A 6 27.36 6.65 9.11
N LEU A 7 27.12 6.77 10.42
CA LEU A 7 25.92 6.24 11.09
C LEU A 7 24.64 6.82 10.50
N PHE A 8 24.60 8.13 10.28
CA PHE A 8 23.44 8.80 9.68
C PHE A 8 23.17 8.33 8.24
N SER A 9 24.23 8.18 7.44
CA SER A 9 24.11 7.67 6.06
C SER A 9 23.57 6.24 6.03
N VAL A 10 24.06 5.37 6.91
CA VAL A 10 23.57 3.99 7.03
C VAL A 10 22.11 3.95 7.51
N LEU A 11 21.75 4.79 8.49
CA LEU A 11 20.38 4.89 9.00
C LEU A 11 19.39 5.27 7.88
N PHE A 12 19.72 6.27 7.06
CA PHE A 12 18.89 6.69 5.92
C PHE A 12 18.82 5.65 4.82
N LEU A 13 19.88 4.87 4.61
CA LEU A 13 19.88 3.78 3.65
C LEU A 13 18.93 2.66 4.10
N VAL A 14 19.00 2.23 5.35
CA VAL A 14 18.10 1.22 5.93
C VAL A 14 16.65 1.69 5.96
N LEU A 15 16.41 2.97 6.23
CA LEU A 15 15.06 3.56 6.27
C LEU A 15 14.41 3.69 4.88
N GLN A 16 15.19 3.81 3.79
CA GLN A 16 14.69 3.80 2.42
C GLN A 16 14.51 2.38 1.85
N VAL A 17 15.35 1.44 2.28
CA VAL A 17 15.32 0.02 1.86
C VAL A 17 14.23 -0.76 2.57
N SER A 18 13.85 -0.35 3.78
CA SER A 18 12.49 -0.61 4.23
C SER A 18 11.62 0.22 3.29
N PRO A 19 10.86 -0.37 2.33
CA PRO A 19 9.86 0.42 1.65
C PRO A 19 9.10 1.05 2.80
N GLY A 20 9.12 2.40 2.82
CA GLY A 20 8.57 3.13 3.95
C GLY A 20 7.20 2.58 4.28
N LEU A 21 6.67 2.97 5.42
CA LEU A 21 5.23 2.97 5.62
C LEU A 21 4.60 3.82 4.49
N SER A 22 4.55 3.30 3.27
CA SER A 22 3.80 3.75 2.12
C SER A 22 2.39 3.39 2.52
N LEU A 23 1.93 4.26 3.42
CA LEU A 23 0.63 4.78 3.59
C LEU A 23 -0.30 4.20 2.50
N PRO A 24 -1.45 3.62 2.88
CA PRO A 24 -2.42 2.98 1.97
C PRO A 24 -2.83 3.80 0.72
N GLN A 25 -2.35 5.03 0.60
CA GLN A 25 -2.41 5.93 -0.53
C GLN A 25 -1.84 5.37 -1.85
N ARG A 26 -0.79 4.52 -1.86
CA ARG A 26 -0.37 3.87 -3.13
C ARG A 26 -1.32 2.76 -3.59
N ASP A 27 -1.93 2.02 -2.66
CA ASP A 27 -2.95 1.02 -2.97
C ASP A 27 -4.26 1.68 -3.46
N MET A 28 -4.61 2.86 -2.94
CA MET A 28 -5.73 3.66 -3.46
C MET A 28 -5.53 4.08 -4.93
N PHE A 29 -4.30 4.23 -5.41
CA PHE A 29 -4.05 4.66 -6.79
C PHE A 29 -4.30 3.54 -7.81
N LEU A 30 -3.99 2.28 -7.46
CA LEU A 30 -4.33 1.11 -8.28
C LEU A 30 -5.83 0.81 -8.20
N CYS A 31 -6.41 0.93 -7.00
CA CYS A 31 -7.82 0.75 -6.76
C CYS A 31 -8.57 2.08 -7.04
N ARG A 32 -8.47 2.60 -8.28
CA ARG A 32 -8.86 3.95 -8.78
C ARG A 32 -10.15 4.58 -8.22
N LYS A 33 -11.09 3.79 -7.69
CA LYS A 33 -12.36 4.18 -7.05
C LYS A 33 -12.89 3.11 -6.07
N GLY A 34 -12.05 2.17 -5.66
CA GLY A 34 -12.44 1.04 -4.82
C GLY A 34 -11.80 1.09 -3.43
N SER A 35 -12.25 0.21 -2.56
CA SER A 35 -11.69 -0.01 -1.23
C SER A 35 -10.92 -1.32 -1.17
N CYS A 36 -9.78 -1.32 -0.46
CA CYS A 36 -8.99 -2.54 -0.24
C CYS A 36 -9.50 -3.28 1.01
N HIS A 37 -10.07 -4.46 0.83
CA HIS A 37 -10.54 -5.33 1.92
C HIS A 37 -9.63 -6.55 2.07
N PHE A 38 -9.44 -7.04 3.29
CA PHE A 38 -8.75 -8.32 3.51
C PHE A 38 -9.64 -9.49 3.07
N GLY A 39 -9.07 -10.41 2.29
CA GLY A 39 -9.79 -11.61 1.86
C GLY A 39 -10.86 -11.32 0.80
N ARG A 40 -12.11 -11.71 1.09
CA ARG A 40 -13.25 -11.55 0.16
C ARG A 40 -13.90 -10.18 0.28
N CYS A 41 -14.44 -9.69 -0.83
CA CYS A 41 -15.23 -8.46 -0.85
C CYS A 41 -16.59 -8.65 -0.14
N PRO A 42 -17.14 -7.60 0.48
CA PRO A 42 -18.52 -7.58 0.95
C PRO A 42 -19.52 -7.91 -0.16
N ILE A 43 -20.69 -8.44 0.18
CA ILE A 43 -21.70 -8.94 -0.78
C ILE A 43 -22.15 -7.85 -1.78
N HIS A 44 -22.17 -6.58 -1.36
CA HIS A 44 -22.57 -5.45 -2.19
C HIS A 44 -21.44 -4.89 -3.08
N LEU A 45 -20.23 -5.44 -2.99
CA LEU A 45 -19.05 -4.98 -3.72
C LEU A 45 -18.47 -6.13 -4.56
N ILE A 46 -18.01 -5.80 -5.77
CA ILE A 46 -17.36 -6.75 -6.66
C ILE A 46 -15.84 -6.64 -6.54
N ARG A 47 -15.15 -7.78 -6.62
CA ARG A 47 -13.68 -7.82 -6.69
C ARG A 47 -13.26 -7.40 -8.09
N VAL A 48 -12.56 -6.27 -8.19
CA VAL A 48 -12.03 -5.74 -9.46
C VAL A 48 -10.51 -5.88 -9.56
N GLY A 49 -9.84 -6.28 -8.48
CA GLY A 49 -8.41 -6.52 -8.47
C GLY A 49 -7.88 -6.95 -7.11
N SER A 50 -6.58 -6.76 -6.92
CA SER A 50 -5.87 -6.98 -5.65
C SER A 50 -5.10 -5.73 -5.27
N CYS A 51 -5.03 -5.48 -3.96
CA CYS A 51 -4.14 -4.49 -3.35
C CYS A 51 -2.91 -5.21 -2.78
N PHE A 52 -1.97 -4.48 -2.18
CA PHE A 52 -0.76 -5.06 -1.60
C PHE A 52 -1.06 -6.16 -0.56
N GLY A 53 -0.33 -7.28 -0.66
CA GLY A 53 -0.48 -8.46 0.19
C GLY A 53 -1.73 -9.30 -0.13
N PHE A 54 -2.47 -9.69 0.91
CA PHE A 54 -3.67 -10.54 0.81
C PHE A 54 -4.99 -9.75 0.77
N ARG A 55 -4.94 -8.50 0.28
CA ARG A 55 -6.10 -7.62 0.19
C ARG A 55 -6.68 -7.63 -1.23
N SER A 56 -7.98 -7.70 -1.33
CA SER A 56 -8.74 -7.57 -2.57
C SER A 56 -9.21 -6.13 -2.76
N CYS A 57 -9.09 -5.62 -3.98
CA CYS A 57 -9.69 -4.34 -4.37
C CYS A 57 -11.17 -4.58 -4.69
N CYS A 58 -12.04 -3.95 -3.93
CA CYS A 58 -13.50 -4.08 -4.00
C CYS A 58 -14.10 -2.76 -4.48
N LYS A 59 -15.01 -2.82 -5.45
CA LYS A 59 -15.68 -1.64 -6.03
C LYS A 59 -17.18 -1.87 -6.09
N SER A 60 -17.97 -0.81 -6.03
CA SER A 60 -19.41 -0.93 -6.27
C SER A 60 -19.65 -1.34 -7.73
N PRO A 61 -20.65 -2.18 -8.03
CA PRO A 61 -20.99 -2.55 -9.40
C PRO A 61 -21.40 -1.35 -10.28
N TRP A 62 -21.85 -0.27 -9.63
CA TRP A 62 -22.47 0.89 -10.26
C TRP A 62 -21.47 2.00 -10.62
N ASP A 63 -20.25 1.95 -10.06
CA ASP A 63 -19.20 2.97 -10.23
C ASP A 63 -18.31 2.75 -11.47
N VAL A 64 -18.79 2.10 -12.54
CA VAL A 64 -17.98 1.73 -13.73
C VAL A 64 -17.11 2.86 -14.25
#